data_AF-A0A1H4M8A3-F1
#
_entry.id   AF-A0A1H4M8A3-F1
#
_cell.length_a   1.000
_cell.length_b   1.000
_cell.length_c   1.000
_cell.angle_alpha   90.00
_cell.angle_beta   90.00
_cell.angle_gamma   90.00
#
_symmetry.space_group_name_H-M   'P 1'
#
loop_
_entity.id
_entity.type
_entity.pdbx_description
1 polymer ?
#
loop_
_entity_poly.entity_id
_entity_poly.type
_entity_poly.pdbx_seq_one_letter_code
_entity_poly.pdbx_strand_id
1 'polypeptide(L)'
;MVLRSSFLALLLCLAMNAPARADMSVCNSTTSRIGVALGYRDSQGWVTEGWWNLKPNQCEKLLSGRLAARFYYVYGVDYDRGGEWAGSSFMCTGEKEFTIRGVENCLSRGYDRTGFFEVDTGEQKDWRVQLTDQKTTQQGAVSK
;
A
#
# COMPACT_ATOMS: atom_id res chain seq x y z
N MET A 1 69.46 7.37 -16.43
CA MET A 1 68.55 6.68 -17.37
C MET A 1 67.29 6.31 -16.59
N VAL A 2 66.14 6.49 -17.23
CA VAL A 2 64.90 7.02 -16.65
C VAL A 2 64.06 5.98 -15.87
N LEU A 3 63.74 6.37 -14.64
CA LEU A 3 62.49 6.19 -13.87
C LEU A 3 61.73 4.85 -13.94
N ARG A 4 61.78 4.10 -12.83
CA ARG A 4 60.73 3.17 -12.36
C ARG A 4 59.45 3.99 -12.09
N SER A 5 58.27 3.54 -12.54
CA SER A 5 57.07 3.55 -11.69
C SER A 5 55.82 2.97 -12.36
N SER A 6 55.34 1.91 -11.74
CA SER A 6 53.95 1.66 -11.37
C SER A 6 52.89 1.66 -12.48
N PHE A 7 52.55 0.44 -12.90
CA PHE A 7 51.27 0.10 -13.53
C PHE A 7 50.12 0.57 -12.63
N LEU A 8 49.40 1.59 -13.08
CA LEU A 8 48.16 2.06 -12.45
C LEU A 8 47.07 1.03 -12.77
N ALA A 9 46.81 0.10 -11.85
CA ALA A 9 45.69 -0.82 -11.94
C ALA A 9 44.38 -0.02 -11.76
N LEU A 10 43.74 0.32 -12.86
CA LEU A 10 42.42 0.94 -12.89
C LEU A 10 41.39 -0.10 -12.44
N LEU A 11 41.09 -0.12 -11.14
CA LEU A 11 39.98 -0.88 -10.57
C LEU A 11 38.66 -0.32 -11.11
N LEU A 12 38.12 -1.00 -12.13
CA LEU A 12 36.81 -0.74 -12.71
C LEU A 12 35.74 -1.21 -11.70
N CYS A 13 35.27 -0.30 -10.85
CA CYS A 13 34.11 -0.54 -10.01
C CYS A 13 32.86 -0.69 -10.90
N LEU A 14 32.50 -1.93 -11.23
CA LEU A 14 31.20 -2.30 -11.77
C LEU A 14 30.14 -1.99 -10.72
N ALA A 15 29.56 -0.78 -10.78
CA ALA A 15 28.40 -0.43 -9.99
C ALA A 15 27.24 -1.35 -10.41
N MET A 16 26.93 -2.33 -9.57
CA MET A 16 25.72 -3.13 -9.70
C MET A 16 24.53 -2.21 -9.43
N ASN A 17 23.94 -1.66 -10.49
CA ASN A 17 22.65 -0.98 -10.41
C ASN A 17 21.58 -2.04 -10.11
N ALA A 18 21.36 -2.32 -8.83
CA ALA A 18 20.18 -3.05 -8.43
C ALA A 18 18.95 -2.28 -8.92
N PRO A 19 17.97 -2.92 -9.57
CA PRO A 19 16.77 -2.23 -10.03
C PRO A 19 16.10 -1.58 -8.81
N ALA A 20 16.03 -0.25 -8.81
CA ALA A 20 15.27 0.49 -7.82
C ALA A 20 13.79 0.13 -8.03
N ARG A 21 13.26 -0.71 -7.14
CA ARG A 21 11.88 -1.18 -7.16
C ARG A 21 10.99 -0.07 -6.61
N ALA A 22 10.48 0.75 -7.52
CA ALA A 22 9.51 1.78 -7.21
C ALA A 22 8.13 1.11 -7.15
N ASP A 23 7.67 0.65 -5.98
CA ASP A 23 6.42 -0.10 -5.83
C ASP A 23 5.65 0.39 -4.58
N MET A 24 4.33 0.21 -4.52
CA MET A 24 3.57 0.34 -3.25
C MET A 24 3.40 -1.04 -2.64
N SER A 25 3.83 -1.18 -1.39
CA SER A 25 3.69 -2.42 -0.61
C SER A 25 2.97 -2.19 0.70
N VAL A 26 2.27 -3.23 1.16
CA VAL A 26 1.64 -3.26 2.47
C VAL A 26 2.20 -4.47 3.23
N CYS A 27 2.67 -4.23 4.45
CA CYS A 27 3.24 -5.22 5.33
C CYS A 27 2.29 -5.53 6.48
N ASN A 28 1.94 -6.79 6.63
CA ASN A 28 1.21 -7.30 7.78
C ASN A 28 2.21 -7.66 8.88
N SER A 29 2.28 -6.84 9.93
CA SER A 29 3.09 -7.09 11.14
C SER A 29 2.28 -7.68 12.30
N THR A 30 1.12 -8.27 12.00
CA THR A 30 0.28 -8.97 12.97
C THR A 30 0.48 -10.47 12.88
N THR A 31 -0.11 -11.20 13.82
CA THR A 31 -0.19 -12.67 13.79
C THR A 31 -1.38 -13.20 12.98
N SER A 32 -2.27 -12.33 12.51
CA SER A 32 -3.49 -12.68 11.78
C SER A 32 -3.30 -12.60 10.27
N ARG A 33 -4.17 -13.25 9.50
CA ARG A 33 -4.34 -13.01 8.06
C ARG A 33 -5.14 -11.74 7.84
N ILE A 34 -4.62 -10.84 7.02
CA ILE A 34 -5.23 -9.53 6.78
C ILE A 34 -5.67 -9.43 5.32
N GLY A 35 -6.96 -9.14 5.11
CA GLY A 35 -7.49 -8.72 3.83
C GLY A 35 -7.21 -7.25 3.60
N VAL A 36 -6.69 -6.86 2.43
CA VAL A 36 -6.40 -5.46 2.11
C VAL A 36 -7.11 -5.05 0.84
N ALA A 37 -7.63 -3.83 0.84
CA ALA A 37 -8.09 -3.10 -0.33
C ALA A 37 -7.31 -1.78 -0.48
N LEU A 38 -7.17 -1.32 -1.71
CA LEU A 38 -6.42 -0.12 -2.07
C LEU A 38 -7.27 0.78 -2.97
N GLY A 39 -7.36 2.05 -2.60
CA GLY A 39 -7.94 3.12 -3.40
C GLY A 39 -6.86 4.09 -3.86
N TYR A 40 -6.95 4.53 -5.11
CA TYR A 40 -6.06 5.53 -5.69
C TYR A 40 -6.73 6.26 -6.84
N ARG A 41 -6.10 7.34 -7.31
CA ARG A 41 -6.58 8.09 -8.46
C ARG A 41 -5.62 7.94 -9.64
N ASP A 42 -6.16 7.56 -10.78
CA ASP A 42 -5.45 7.50 -12.06
C ASP A 42 -5.93 8.60 -13.02
N SER A 43 -5.46 8.56 -14.27
CA SER A 43 -5.85 9.51 -15.32
C SER A 43 -7.35 9.52 -15.66
N GLN A 44 -8.07 8.44 -15.35
CA GLN A 44 -9.50 8.28 -15.63
C GLN A 44 -10.37 8.52 -14.38
N GLY A 45 -9.77 8.66 -13.20
CA GLY A 45 -10.48 8.99 -11.97
C GLY A 45 -10.15 8.05 -10.83
N TRP A 46 -11.11 7.85 -9.93
CA TRP A 46 -10.94 6.98 -8.77
C TRP A 46 -11.01 5.51 -9.16
N VAL A 47 -10.11 4.72 -8.57
CA VAL A 47 -10.06 3.27 -8.69
C VAL A 47 -9.92 2.68 -7.29
N THR A 48 -10.69 1.64 -7.01
CA THR A 48 -10.47 0.77 -5.85
C THR A 48 -10.25 -0.67 -6.29
N GLU A 49 -9.32 -1.33 -5.64
CA GLU A 49 -8.94 -2.72 -5.90
C GLU A 49 -8.83 -3.50 -4.59
N GLY A 50 -9.03 -4.81 -4.66
CA GLY A 50 -8.98 -5.73 -3.52
C GLY A 50 -9.48 -7.10 -3.95
N TRP A 51 -9.50 -8.15 -3.13
CA TRP A 51 -8.86 -8.27 -1.83
C TRP A 51 -7.51 -8.95 -1.98
N TRP A 52 -6.45 -8.30 -1.51
CA TRP A 52 -5.19 -8.99 -1.29
C TRP A 52 -5.21 -9.69 0.06
N ASN A 53 -4.70 -10.91 0.12
CA ASN A 53 -4.64 -11.68 1.36
C ASN A 53 -3.19 -11.75 1.86
N LEU A 54 -2.90 -10.95 2.89
CA LEU A 54 -1.58 -10.85 3.48
C LEU A 54 -1.43 -11.86 4.62
N LYS A 55 -0.48 -12.77 4.47
CA LYS A 55 -0.11 -13.71 5.54
C LYS A 55 0.53 -12.98 6.73
N PRO A 56 0.49 -13.56 7.94
CA PRO A 56 1.18 -13.01 9.10
C PRO A 56 2.65 -12.73 8.82
N ASN A 57 3.16 -11.58 9.27
CA ASN A 57 4.57 -11.16 9.13
C ASN A 57 5.09 -11.14 7.68
N GLN A 58 4.21 -10.89 6.70
CA GLN A 58 4.57 -10.81 5.28
C GLN A 58 4.21 -9.45 4.67
N CYS A 59 4.93 -9.07 3.63
CA CYS A 59 4.64 -7.89 2.83
C CYS A 59 4.18 -8.30 1.45
N GLU A 60 3.09 -7.71 0.98
CA GLU A 60 2.60 -7.88 -0.37
C GLU A 60 2.73 -6.58 -1.15
N LYS A 61 3.03 -6.71 -2.44
CA LYS A 61 3.07 -5.58 -3.34
C LYS A 61 1.68 -5.39 -3.95
N LEU A 62 1.07 -4.23 -3.71
CA LEU A 62 -0.28 -3.94 -4.17
C LEU A 62 -0.29 -3.17 -5.49
N LEU A 63 0.66 -2.25 -5.67
CA LEU A 63 0.87 -1.57 -6.95
C LEU A 63 2.30 -1.76 -7.41
N SER A 64 2.45 -2.11 -8.69
CA SER A 64 3.74 -2.24 -9.34
C SER A 64 4.10 -0.96 -10.09
N GLY A 65 5.35 -0.56 -9.96
CA GLY A 65 5.88 0.61 -10.67
C GLY A 65 5.67 1.93 -9.91
N ARG A 66 6.28 2.97 -10.48
CA ARG A 66 6.42 4.29 -9.83
C ARG A 66 5.06 4.86 -9.44
N LEU A 67 4.95 5.27 -8.19
CA LEU A 67 3.75 5.95 -7.69
C LEU A 67 3.57 7.29 -8.42
N ALA A 68 2.35 7.47 -8.94
CA ALA A 68 1.94 8.63 -9.72
C ALA A 68 1.21 9.68 -8.87
N ALA A 69 0.71 9.27 -7.69
CA ALA A 69 -0.03 10.14 -6.77
C ALA A 69 0.75 10.33 -5.46
N ARG A 70 0.39 11.38 -4.72
CA ARG A 70 0.85 11.63 -3.35
C ARG A 70 0.01 10.88 -2.30
N PHE A 71 -1.30 10.75 -2.55
CA PHE A 71 -2.22 10.15 -1.60
C PHE A 71 -2.73 8.82 -2.14
N TYR A 72 -2.67 7.82 -1.29
CA TYR A 72 -3.24 6.49 -1.50
C TYR A 72 -4.14 6.15 -0.32
N TYR A 73 -5.12 5.28 -0.52
CA TYR A 73 -6.14 4.98 0.46
C TYR A 73 -6.11 3.48 0.73
N VAL A 74 -5.99 3.08 1.98
CA VAL A 74 -5.88 1.65 2.32
C VAL A 74 -7.01 1.29 3.27
N TYR A 75 -7.56 0.09 3.10
CA TYR A 75 -8.48 -0.53 4.03
C TYR A 75 -8.00 -1.94 4.35
N GLY A 76 -8.05 -2.32 5.62
CA GLY A 76 -7.62 -3.64 6.07
C GLY A 76 -8.68 -4.32 6.94
N VAL A 77 -8.81 -5.64 6.84
CA VAL A 77 -9.69 -6.47 7.68
C VAL A 77 -8.88 -7.61 8.29
N ASP A 78 -8.97 -7.79 9.61
CA ASP A 78 -8.40 -8.96 10.29
C ASP A 78 -9.37 -10.14 10.13
N TYR A 79 -9.01 -11.12 9.30
CA TYR A 79 -9.86 -12.28 9.02
C TYR A 79 -9.88 -13.32 10.15
N ASP A 80 -8.93 -13.26 11.09
CA ASP A 80 -8.80 -14.27 12.14
C ASP A 80 -9.42 -13.80 13.46
N ARG A 81 -9.19 -12.55 13.85
CA ARG A 81 -9.69 -11.97 15.11
C ARG A 81 -10.82 -10.96 14.93
N GLY A 82 -11.08 -10.54 13.70
CA GLY A 82 -11.99 -9.43 13.41
C GLY A 82 -11.36 -8.07 13.74
N GLY A 83 -12.05 -7.01 13.32
CA GLY A 83 -11.54 -5.64 13.38
C GLY A 83 -10.98 -5.19 12.03
N GLU A 84 -10.78 -3.87 11.92
CA GLU A 84 -10.44 -3.23 10.67
C GLU A 84 -9.45 -2.07 10.85
N TRP A 85 -8.63 -1.85 9.82
CA TRP A 85 -7.89 -0.61 9.62
C TRP A 85 -8.74 0.24 8.70
N ALA A 86 -9.60 1.06 9.30
CA ALA A 86 -10.54 1.92 8.59
C ALA A 86 -10.15 3.40 8.72
N GLY A 87 -10.74 4.23 7.87
CA GLY A 87 -10.64 5.68 7.93
C GLY A 87 -11.89 6.38 7.40
N SER A 88 -11.80 7.68 7.17
CA SER A 88 -12.94 8.54 6.80
C SER A 88 -13.13 8.70 5.29
N SER A 89 -12.24 8.13 4.46
CA SER A 89 -12.34 8.25 3.00
C SER A 89 -13.20 7.13 2.43
N PHE A 90 -14.47 7.41 2.20
CA PHE A 90 -15.42 6.41 1.74
C PHE A 90 -15.27 6.08 0.25
N MET A 91 -15.12 4.79 -0.05
CA MET A 91 -15.00 4.26 -1.41
C MET A 91 -15.76 2.93 -1.55
N CYS A 92 -15.85 2.41 -2.78
CA CYS A 92 -16.57 1.17 -3.05
C CYS A 92 -15.68 -0.06 -2.89
N THR A 93 -16.21 -1.13 -2.29
CA THR A 93 -15.54 -2.45 -2.18
C THR A 93 -16.48 -3.56 -2.65
N GLY A 94 -15.91 -4.68 -3.12
CA GLY A 94 -16.67 -5.87 -3.50
C GLY A 94 -16.49 -7.01 -2.49
N GLU A 95 -17.41 -7.98 -2.48
CA GLU A 95 -17.32 -9.15 -1.59
C GLU A 95 -16.14 -10.10 -1.90
N LYS A 96 -15.78 -10.21 -3.19
CA LYS A 96 -14.67 -11.03 -3.72
C LYS A 96 -13.61 -10.14 -4.32
N GLU A 97 -12.58 -10.69 -4.97
CA GLU A 97 -11.61 -9.89 -5.71
C GLU A 97 -12.29 -8.98 -6.75
N PHE A 98 -11.86 -7.72 -6.82
CA PHE A 98 -12.52 -6.62 -7.49
C PHE A 98 -11.53 -5.55 -7.97
N THR A 99 -11.92 -4.89 -9.05
CA THR A 99 -11.41 -3.60 -9.49
C THR A 99 -12.62 -2.75 -9.85
N ILE A 100 -12.85 -1.64 -9.14
CA ILE A 100 -14.02 -0.78 -9.30
C ILE A 100 -13.56 0.63 -9.66
N ARG A 101 -14.17 1.23 -10.68
CA ARG A 101 -13.98 2.63 -11.04
C ARG A 101 -15.11 3.50 -10.47
N GLY A 102 -14.77 4.67 -9.95
CA GLY A 102 -15.73 5.60 -9.33
C GLY A 102 -16.12 5.19 -7.90
N VAL A 103 -16.36 6.20 -7.05
CA VAL A 103 -16.65 6.05 -5.60
C VAL A 103 -18.10 6.40 -5.25
N GLU A 104 -18.87 6.82 -6.24
CA GLU A 104 -20.26 7.20 -6.13
C GLU A 104 -21.20 5.99 -6.21
N ASN A 105 -22.35 6.11 -5.52
CA ASN A 105 -23.47 5.18 -5.58
C ASN A 105 -23.10 3.70 -5.37
N CYS A 106 -22.11 3.39 -4.51
CA CYS A 106 -21.62 2.02 -4.30
C CYS A 106 -22.75 1.02 -4.08
N LEU A 107 -23.65 1.30 -3.14
CA LEU A 107 -24.77 0.41 -2.77
C LEU A 107 -25.71 0.15 -3.96
N SER A 108 -26.07 1.20 -4.72
CA SER A 108 -26.95 1.07 -5.90
C SER A 108 -26.28 0.30 -7.04
N ARG A 109 -24.95 0.22 -7.05
CA ARG A 109 -24.15 -0.54 -8.00
C ARG A 109 -23.83 -1.97 -7.51
N GLY A 110 -24.32 -2.35 -6.33
CA GLY A 110 -24.09 -3.67 -5.73
C GLY A 110 -22.74 -3.82 -5.00
N TYR A 111 -22.13 -2.70 -4.60
CA TYR A 111 -20.88 -2.64 -3.83
C TYR A 111 -21.13 -2.13 -2.42
N ASP A 112 -20.22 -2.46 -1.51
CA ASP A 112 -20.22 -1.90 -0.16
C ASP A 112 -19.58 -0.51 -0.15
N ARG A 113 -19.97 0.31 0.83
CA ARG A 113 -19.37 1.61 1.08
C ARG A 113 -18.46 1.52 2.30
N THR A 114 -17.15 1.48 2.05
CA THR A 114 -16.13 1.23 3.07
C THR A 114 -15.26 2.46 3.30
N GLY A 115 -14.87 2.71 4.55
CA GLY A 115 -14.01 3.82 4.93
C GLY A 115 -12.52 3.45 4.91
N PHE A 116 -11.75 4.05 4.01
CA PHE A 116 -10.31 3.86 3.88
C PHE A 116 -9.55 4.90 4.69
N PHE A 117 -8.40 4.53 5.24
CA PHE A 117 -7.45 5.49 5.83
C PHE A 117 -6.52 6.03 4.75
N GLU A 118 -6.20 7.32 4.85
CA GLU A 118 -5.34 8.00 3.90
C GLU A 118 -3.86 7.78 4.25
N VAL A 119 -3.06 7.55 3.22
CA VAL A 119 -1.62 7.39 3.25
C VAL A 119 -1.00 8.50 2.40
N ASP A 120 -0.33 9.45 3.06
CA ASP A 120 0.47 10.46 2.40
C ASP A 120 1.87 9.91 2.12
N THR A 121 2.20 9.71 0.85
CA THR A 121 3.50 9.20 0.40
C THR A 121 4.53 10.32 0.25
N GLY A 122 4.16 11.60 0.42
CA GLY A 122 5.08 12.72 0.21
C GLY A 122 5.68 12.79 -1.20
N GLU A 123 4.92 12.33 -2.20
CA GLU A 123 5.34 12.24 -3.62
C GLU A 123 6.48 11.25 -3.92
N GLN A 124 6.82 10.40 -2.94
CA GLN A 124 7.80 9.33 -3.12
C GLN A 124 7.35 8.33 -4.19
N LYS A 125 8.32 7.74 -4.89
CA LYS A 125 8.06 6.83 -6.02
C LYS A 125 7.82 5.38 -5.59
N ASP A 126 8.13 5.06 -4.35
CA ASP A 126 7.80 3.84 -3.64
C ASP A 126 7.28 4.20 -2.25
N TRP A 127 6.45 3.30 -1.71
CA TRP A 127 5.95 3.45 -0.35
C TRP A 127 5.66 2.11 0.29
N ARG A 128 5.84 2.03 1.60
CA ARG A 128 5.50 0.86 2.41
C ARG A 128 4.58 1.26 3.54
N VAL A 129 3.39 0.68 3.56
CA VAL A 129 2.44 0.79 4.68
C VAL A 129 2.67 -0.40 5.61
N GLN A 130 2.64 -0.18 6.92
CA GLN A 130 2.77 -1.23 7.91
C GLN A 130 1.49 -1.34 8.73
N LEU A 131 0.82 -2.49 8.63
CA LEU A 131 -0.35 -2.82 9.43
C LEU A 131 0.13 -3.52 10.69
N THR A 132 -0.06 -2.86 11.83
CA THR A 132 0.26 -3.40 13.16
C THR A 132 -1.02 -3.71 13.92
N ASP A 133 -0.90 -4.56 14.94
CA ASP A 133 -2.02 -4.89 15.83
C ASP A 133 -2.74 -3.62 16.28
N GLN A 134 -4.04 -3.58 16.06
CA GLN A 134 -4.89 -2.52 16.57
C GLN A 134 -4.95 -2.70 18.09
N LYS A 135 -4.21 -1.87 18.84
CA LYS A 135 -4.56 -1.69 20.26
C LYS A 135 -5.97 -1.13 20.25
N THR A 136 -6.93 -1.87 20.80
CA THR A 136 -8.34 -1.48 20.90
C THR A 136 -8.47 -0.08 21.51
N THR A 137 -8.34 0.95 20.67
CA THR A 137 -8.72 2.31 21.02
C THR A 137 -10.14 2.39 20.53
N GLN A 138 -11.07 1.97 21.37
CA GLN A 138 -12.45 2.39 21.24
C GLN A 138 -12.44 3.93 21.22
N GLN A 139 -12.51 4.53 20.03
CA GLN A 139 -12.93 5.91 19.90
C GLN A 139 -14.42 5.93 20.19
N GLY A 140 -14.70 5.91 21.49
CA GLY A 140 -16.01 6.12 22.05
C GLY A 140 -16.58 7.44 21.54
N ALA A 141 -17.88 7.39 21.26
CA ALA A 141 -18.71 8.56 21.10
C ALA A 141 -18.42 9.57 22.23
N VAL A 142 -17.83 10.71 21.88
CA VAL A 142 -18.03 11.94 22.64
C VAL A 142 -19.22 12.63 21.97
N SER A 143 -20.41 12.26 22.44
CA SER A 143 -21.60 13.08 22.26
C SER A 143 -21.36 14.38 23.01
N LYS A 144 -21.45 15.50 22.33
CA LYS A 144 -21.67 16.81 22.96
C LYS A 144 -23.12 17.21 22.72
#